data_AF-A0A7K4KS97-F1
#
_entry.id   AF-A0A7K4KS97-F1
#
_cell.length_a   1.000
_cell.length_b   1.000
_cell.length_c   1.000
_cell.angle_alpha   90.00
_cell.angle_beta   90.00
_cell.angle_gamma   90.00
#
_symmetry.space_group_name_H-M   'P 1'
#
loop_
_entity.id
_entity.type
_entity.pdbx_description
1 polymer ?
#
loop_
_entity_poly.entity_id
_entity_poly.type
_entity_poly.pdbx_seq_one_letter_code
_entity_poly.pdbx_strand_id
1 'polypeptide(L)' 'AEDLPAPRRLQKLEVPLMAQGTCRRLYGSGAGRGLPARRIQDDMMCAGYPEGLKDTCKVGTHLGTRGHGDTGDMGTQ' A
#
# COMPACT_ATOMS: atom_id res chain seq x y z
N ALA A 1 21.52 -25.13 -1.34
CA ALA A 1 21.50 -23.68 -1.08
C ALA A 1 20.44 -23.10 -2.00
N GLU A 2 19.46 -22.39 -1.45
CA GLU A 2 18.41 -21.76 -2.26
C GLU A 2 19.00 -20.58 -3.03
N ASP A 3 18.87 -20.58 -4.34
CA ASP A 3 19.34 -19.53 -5.25
C ASP A 3 18.27 -18.44 -5.31
N LEU A 4 18.35 -17.48 -4.39
CA LEU A 4 17.45 -16.34 -4.36
C LEU A 4 17.85 -15.33 -5.44
N PRO A 5 16.88 -14.74 -6.16
CA PRO A 5 17.19 -13.72 -7.15
C PRO A 5 17.94 -12.55 -6.53
N ALA A 6 18.86 -11.97 -7.31
CA ALA A 6 19.67 -10.85 -6.86
C ALA A 6 18.79 -9.70 -6.32
N PRO A 7 19.10 -9.14 -5.14
CA PRO A 7 18.30 -8.09 -4.54
C PRO A 7 18.30 -6.85 -5.44
N ARG A 8 17.12 -6.24 -5.62
CA ARG A 8 16.97 -4.97 -6.35
C ARG A 8 17.44 -3.80 -5.48
N ARG A 9 17.81 -2.69 -6.13
CA ARG A 9 18.17 -1.44 -5.43
C ARG A 9 17.04 -1.00 -4.51
N LEU A 10 17.39 -0.67 -3.26
CA LEU A 10 16.46 -0.14 -2.27
C LEU A 10 15.84 1.18 -2.76
N GLN A 11 14.52 1.27 -2.67
CA GLN A 11 13.77 2.48 -3.02
C GLN A 11 13.51 3.31 -1.76
N LYS A 12 13.47 4.63 -1.91
CA LYS A 12 13.16 5.57 -0.83
C LYS A 12 12.20 6.64 -1.31
N LEU A 13 11.37 7.15 -0.40
CA LEU A 13 10.37 8.15 -0.68
C LEU A 13 10.15 9.03 0.57
N GLU A 14 10.03 10.33 0.36
CA GLU A 14 9.61 11.28 1.39
C GLU A 14 8.10 11.54 1.28
N VAL A 15 7.42 11.49 2.43
CA VAL A 15 5.98 11.71 2.56
C VAL A 15 5.67 12.54 3.82
N PRO A 16 4.64 13.40 3.80
CA PRO A 16 4.27 14.19 4.96
C PRO A 16 3.58 13.34 6.02
N LEU A 17 3.74 13.73 7.29
CA LEU A 17 2.93 13.18 8.37
C LEU A 17 1.48 13.65 8.23
N MET A 18 0.54 12.71 8.32
CA MET A 18 -0.89 12.95 8.22
C MET A 18 -1.53 12.95 9.62
N ALA A 19 -2.41 13.91 9.86
CA ALA A 19 -3.15 13.99 11.12
C ALA A 19 -4.00 12.73 11.38
N GLN A 20 -3.95 12.21 12.61
CA GLN A 20 -4.66 11.00 13.04
C GLN A 20 -6.17 11.04 12.71
N GLY A 21 -6.81 12.19 12.92
CA GLY A 21 -8.25 12.37 12.65
C GLY A 21 -8.62 12.25 11.18
N THR A 22 -7.77 12.78 10.29
CA THR A 22 -7.93 12.62 8.84
C THR A 22 -7.74 11.16 8.45
N CYS A 23 -6.70 10.51 8.96
CA CYS A 23 -6.43 9.10 8.68
C CYS A 23 -7.56 8.18 9.16
N ARG A 24 -8.08 8.39 10.38
CA ARG A 24 -9.24 7.66 10.91
C ARG A 24 -10.49 7.83 10.06
N ARG A 25 -10.72 9.02 9.51
CA ARG A 25 -11.85 9.26 8.61
C ARG A 25 -11.68 8.52 7.28
N LEU A 26 -10.48 8.54 6.70
CA LEU A 26 -10.18 7.88 5.42
C LEU A 26 -10.27 6.34 5.50
N TYR A 27 -9.80 5.75 6.61
CA TYR A 27 -9.75 4.28 6.78
C TYR A 27 -10.89 3.70 7.63
N GLY A 28 -11.64 4.53 8.35
CA GLY A 28 -12.69 4.12 9.29
C GLY A 28 -14.01 3.68 8.64
N SER A 29 -14.34 4.20 7.45
CA SER A 29 -15.54 3.82 6.69
C SER A 29 -15.28 2.77 5.61
N GLY A 30 -14.07 2.17 5.59
CA GLY A 30 -13.56 1.40 4.46
C GLY A 30 -13.01 2.35 3.39
N ALA A 31 -11.73 2.19 3.04
CA ALA A 31 -11.02 3.08 2.11
C ALA A 31 -11.42 2.87 0.62
N GLY A 32 -12.68 2.52 0.37
CA GLY A 32 -13.16 2.09 -0.94
C GLY A 32 -12.58 0.74 -1.41
N ARG A 33 -13.21 0.17 -2.45
CA ARG A 33 -12.76 -1.02 -3.21
C ARG A 33 -12.38 -2.24 -2.37
N GLY A 34 -13.32 -2.78 -1.60
CA GLY A 34 -13.17 -4.10 -0.98
C GLY A 34 -12.15 -4.19 0.17
N LEU A 35 -11.59 -3.06 0.61
CA LEU A 35 -10.74 -3.02 1.78
C LEU A 35 -11.60 -2.93 3.05
N PRO A 36 -11.39 -3.81 4.05
CA PRO A 36 -12.12 -3.75 5.30
C PRO A 36 -11.79 -2.44 6.02
N ALA A 37 -12.80 -1.89 6.71
CA ALA A 37 -12.58 -0.77 7.61
C ALA A 37 -11.44 -1.11 8.60
N ARG A 38 -10.45 -0.21 8.68
CA ARG A 38 -9.28 -0.37 9.53
C ARG A 38 -9.33 0.68 10.63
N ARG A 39 -9.39 0.21 11.87
CA ARG A 39 -9.34 1.10 13.04
C ARG A 39 -7.89 1.50 13.28
N ILE A 40 -7.58 2.77 13.07
CA ILE A 40 -6.25 3.34 13.37
C ILE A 40 -6.13 3.52 14.89
N GLN A 41 -5.22 2.75 15.49
CA GLN A 41 -4.93 2.76 16.93
C GLN A 41 -4.18 4.05 17.34
N ASP A 42 -4.05 4.29 18.64
CA ASP A 42 -3.38 5.49 19.18
C ASP A 42 -1.84 5.40 19.08
N ASP A 43 -1.29 4.20 18.95
CA ASP A 43 0.15 3.91 18.78
C ASP A 43 0.60 3.88 17.31
N MET A 44 -0.31 4.18 16.38
CA MET A 44 -0.03 4.25 14.95
C MET A 44 0.16 5.69 14.48
N MET A 45 1.00 5.91 13.48
CA MET A 45 1.09 7.18 12.75
C MET A 45 0.78 6.96 11.28
N CYS A 46 0.22 7.96 10.61
CA CYS A 46 -0.05 7.92 9.18
C CYS A 46 0.86 8.90 8.45
N ALA A 47 1.34 8.51 7.27
CA ALA A 47 2.15 9.37 6.41
C ALA A 47 1.77 9.13 4.95
N GLY A 48 1.67 10.19 4.17
CA GLY A 48 1.23 10.12 2.78
C GLY A 48 0.21 11.19 2.40
N TYR A 49 -0.24 11.11 1.15
CA TYR A 49 -1.16 12.06 0.54
C TYR A 49 -2.56 11.44 0.44
N PRO A 50 -3.64 12.11 0.87
CA PRO A 50 -5.01 11.61 0.75
C PRO A 50 -5.41 11.23 -0.69
N GLU A 51 -4.76 11.84 -1.68
CA GLU A 51 -5.00 11.65 -3.11
C GLU A 51 -4.31 10.39 -3.67
N GLY A 52 -3.48 9.68 -2.87
CA GLY A 52 -2.84 8.43 -3.28
C GLY A 52 -1.66 8.61 -4.24
N LEU A 53 -0.86 9.68 -4.07
CA LEU A 53 0.24 10.02 -4.97
C LEU A 53 1.44 9.08 -4.89
N LYS A 54 2.16 9.12 -3.77
CA LYS A 54 3.36 8.33 -3.53
C LYS A 54 3.18 7.64 -2.19
N ASP A 55 3.25 6.31 -2.19
CA ASP A 55 2.97 5.50 -1.01
C ASP A 55 3.88 4.26 -0.98
N THR A 56 3.92 3.61 0.17
CA THR A 56 4.60 2.35 0.39
C THR A 56 3.85 1.21 -0.29
N CYS A 57 4.54 0.49 -1.18
CA CYS A 57 4.01 -0.74 -1.76
C CYS A 57 4.55 -1.96 -1.00
N LYS A 58 3.68 -2.94 -0.75
CA LYS A 58 4.13 -4.24 -0.27
C LYS A 58 5.01 -4.87 -1.34
N VAL A 59 6.17 -5.41 -0.96
CA VAL A 59 6.96 -6.24 -1.87
C VAL A 59 6.15 -7.50 -2.14
N GLY A 60 5.48 -7.54 -3.28
CA GLY A 60 4.84 -8.74 -3.78
C GLY A 60 5.92 -9.76 -4.16
N THR A 61 5.79 -10.99 -3.70
CA THR A 61 6.45 -12.12 -4.36
C THR A 61 5.84 -12.20 -5.75
N HIS A 62 6.56 -11.71 -6.77
CA HIS A 62 6.20 -12.01 -8.15
C HIS A 62 6.37 -13.51 -8.36
N LEU A 63 5.32 -14.31 -8.10
CA LEU A 63 5.17 -15.55 -8.83
C LEU A 63 4.71 -15.15 -10.22
N GLY A 64 5.65 -15.17 -11.16
CA GLY A 64 5.33 -15.05 -12.58
C GLY A 64 4.45 -16.22 -12.98
N THR A 65 3.14 -16.00 -13.10
CA THR A 65 2.27 -16.82 -13.93
C THR A 65 1.44 -15.91 -14.81
N ARG A 66 1.76 -15.95 -16.11
CA ARG A 66 0.89 -15.47 -17.18
C ARG A 66 -0.50 -16.09 -17.03
N GLY A 67 -1.49 -15.24 -16.78
CA GLY A 67 -2.90 -15.41 -17.16
C GLY A 67 -3.67 -16.60 -16.59
N HIS A 68 -4.46 -16.35 -15.54
CA HIS A 68 -5.89 -16.67 -15.54
C HIS A 68 -6.61 -15.64 -14.67
N GLY A 69 -7.68 -15.06 -15.22
CA GLY A 69 -8.25 -13.80 -14.74
C GLY A 69 -8.76 -13.85 -13.31
N ASP A 70 -8.26 -12.90 -12.52
CA ASP A 70 -8.97 -12.35 -11.37
C ASP A 70 -8.87 -10.82 -11.46
N THR A 71 -9.97 -10.20 -11.10
CA THR A 71 -10.38 -8.82 -11.39
C THR A 71 -9.43 -7.74 -10.87
N GLY A 72 -9.20 -6.71 -11.68
CA GLY A 72 -8.78 -5.39 -11.21
C GLY A 72 -7.43 -4.89 -11.69
N ASP A 73 -7.26 -4.74 -13.00
CA ASP A 73 -6.34 -3.73 -13.52
C ASP A 73 -6.83 -2.34 -13.13
N MET A 74 -6.08 -1.67 -12.26
CA MET A 74 -5.79 -0.25 -12.45
C MET A 74 -4.35 -0.03 -12.00
N GLY A 75 -3.44 -0.12 -12.97
CA GLY A 75 -2.23 0.66 -12.89
C GLY A 75 -2.56 2.13 -12.60
N THR A 76 -1.84 2.72 -11.65
CA THR A 76 -1.46 4.13 -11.71
C THR A 76 -0.12 4.26 -11.00
N GLN A 77 0.92 4.34 -11.84
CA GLN A 77 2.35 4.62 -11.59
C GLN A 77 3.19 3.49 -10.96
#